data_AF-A0A969Y844-F1
#
_entry.id   AF-A0A969Y844-F1
#
_cell.length_a   1.000
_cell.length_b   1.000
_cell.length_c   1.000
_cell.angle_alpha   90.00
_cell.angle_beta   90.00
_cell.angle_gamma   90.00
#
_symmetry.space_group_name_H-M   'P 1'
#
loop_
_entity.id
_entity.type
_entity.pdbx_description
1 polymer ?
#
loop_
_entity_poly.entity_id
_entity_poly.type
_entity_poly.pdbx_seq_one_letter_code
_entity_poly.pdbx_strand_id
1 'polypeptide(L)'
;MQNLGELVTSVLSTVGKGGKASSKQLERIRAEKAKYKELKRDLNDRVDGIKGEVKQIEHRILRLAKERDQESGTVADMVAEQLEDACVELGGKKATAQVLFSKLRALTKVVGKLEALEEALREGITEEQADQLKMECEEAFSALERTDTATEEVSQVTYRRTEGEAVDVEKFTRDIGEKPPLSAEARKMVDAIRARASEPEGL
;
A
#
# COMPACT_ATOMS: atom_id res chain seq x y z
N MET A 1 -1.56 22.07 13.56
CA MET A 1 -2.55 21.09 14.08
C MET A 1 -2.14 20.78 15.50
N GLN A 2 -3.02 20.94 16.50
CA GLN A 2 -2.72 20.38 17.83
C GLN A 2 -2.56 18.87 17.65
N ASN A 3 -1.48 18.30 18.17
CA ASN A 3 -1.11 16.92 17.93
C ASN A 3 -2.17 16.02 18.60
N LEU A 4 -2.81 15.10 17.87
CA LEU A 4 -3.80 14.19 18.47
C LEU A 4 -3.20 13.45 19.67
N GLY A 5 -1.90 13.12 19.61
CA GLY A 5 -1.15 12.57 20.75
C GLY A 5 -1.17 13.47 21.98
N GLU A 6 -1.01 14.79 21.84
CA GLU A 6 -1.09 15.74 22.97
C GLU A 6 -2.51 15.80 23.56
N LEU A 7 -3.53 15.74 22.71
CA LEU A 7 -4.94 15.72 23.16
C LEU A 7 -5.22 14.44 23.96
N VAL A 8 -4.85 13.27 23.42
CA VAL A 8 -5.07 11.98 24.09
C VAL A 8 -4.29 11.92 25.41
N THR A 9 -3.01 12.31 25.40
CA THR A 9 -2.18 12.36 26.61
C THR A 9 -2.74 13.31 27.65
N SER A 10 -3.22 14.49 27.26
CA SER A 10 -3.85 15.45 28.17
C SER A 10 -5.13 14.90 28.82
N VAL A 11 -5.97 14.23 28.02
CA VAL A 11 -7.23 13.64 28.51
C VAL A 11 -6.95 12.49 29.46
N LEU A 12 -6.08 11.55 29.07
CA LEU A 12 -5.74 10.39 29.90
C LEU A 12 -5.02 10.80 31.18
N SER A 13 -4.15 11.81 31.15
CA SER A 13 -3.50 12.34 32.36
C SER A 13 -4.50 13.02 33.31
N THR A 14 -5.56 13.62 32.79
CA THR A 14 -6.62 14.23 33.61
C THR A 14 -7.44 13.15 34.30
N VAL A 15 -7.73 12.07 33.58
CA VAL A 15 -8.53 10.95 34.09
C VAL A 15 -7.74 10.08 35.07
N GLY A 16 -6.46 9.84 34.80
CA GLY A 16 -5.58 9.10 35.72
C GLY A 16 -5.47 9.75 37.10
N LYS A 17 -5.56 11.08 37.18
CA LYS A 17 -5.58 11.83 38.45
C LYS A 17 -6.94 11.82 39.18
N GLY A 18 -7.86 10.95 38.78
CA GLY A 18 -9.23 10.89 39.32
C GLY A 18 -10.19 11.97 38.79
N GLY A 19 -9.77 12.72 37.76
CA GLY A 19 -10.64 13.67 37.07
C GLY A 19 -11.59 12.99 36.09
N LYS A 20 -12.65 13.67 35.66
CA LYS A 20 -13.48 13.25 34.52
C LYS A 20 -13.09 14.02 33.28
N ALA A 21 -13.11 13.38 32.12
CA ALA A 21 -12.97 14.09 30.85
C ALA A 21 -14.11 15.10 30.69
N SER A 22 -13.77 16.34 30.35
CA SER A 22 -14.76 17.36 30.04
C SER A 22 -15.53 17.02 28.77
N SER A 23 -16.77 17.52 28.66
CA SER A 23 -17.58 17.40 27.44
C SER A 23 -16.82 17.88 26.20
N LYS A 24 -16.09 19.00 26.32
CA LYS A 24 -15.27 19.57 25.25
C LYS A 24 -14.12 18.65 24.83
N GLN A 25 -13.50 17.92 25.75
CA GLN A 25 -12.47 16.92 25.43
C GLN A 25 -13.05 15.72 24.71
N LEU A 26 -14.21 15.23 25.16
CA LEU A 26 -14.94 14.13 24.50
C LEU A 26 -15.39 14.51 23.09
N GLU A 27 -15.91 15.72 22.90
CA GLU A 27 -16.27 16.24 21.57
C GLU A 27 -15.06 16.31 20.64
N ARG A 28 -13.91 16.76 21.15
CA ARG A 28 -12.66 16.78 20.37
C ARG A 28 -12.20 15.37 19.96
N ILE A 29 -12.24 14.40 20.88
CA ILE A 29 -11.92 13.00 20.56
C ILE A 29 -12.87 12.45 19.49
N ARG A 30 -14.17 12.74 19.59
CA ARG A 30 -15.16 12.33 18.57
C ARG A 30 -14.89 12.97 17.21
N ALA A 31 -14.56 14.26 17.18
CA ALA A 31 -14.23 14.97 15.95
C ALA A 31 -12.98 14.38 15.28
N GLU A 32 -11.92 14.13 16.04
CA GLU A 32 -10.70 13.49 15.53
C GLU A 32 -10.99 12.06 15.05
N LYS A 33 -11.74 11.27 15.82
CA LYS A 33 -12.17 9.94 15.38
C LYS A 33 -12.92 9.99 14.04
N ALA A 34 -13.85 10.93 13.87
CA ALA A 34 -14.58 11.10 12.61
C ALA A 34 -13.64 11.41 11.45
N LYS A 35 -12.66 12.30 11.65
CA LYS A 35 -11.63 12.62 10.66
C LYS A 35 -10.79 11.38 10.27
N TYR A 36 -10.34 10.59 11.25
CA TYR A 36 -9.59 9.36 10.96
C TYR A 36 -10.44 8.27 10.29
N LYS A 37 -11.75 8.21 10.57
CA LYS A 37 -12.69 7.33 9.83
C LYS A 37 -12.85 7.75 8.38
N GLU A 38 -12.94 9.04 8.10
CA GLU A 38 -12.99 9.58 6.74
C GLU A 38 -11.69 9.26 5.98
N LEU A 39 -10.53 9.57 6.57
CA LEU A 39 -9.22 9.21 6.00
C LEU A 39 -9.09 7.71 5.71
N LYS A 40 -9.59 6.86 6.61
CA LYS A 40 -9.62 5.41 6.42
C LYS A 40 -10.49 5.01 5.23
N ARG A 41 -11.67 5.64 5.06
CA ARG A 41 -12.56 5.39 3.92
C ARG A 41 -11.87 5.77 2.61
N ASP A 42 -11.34 6.98 2.54
CA ASP A 42 -10.69 7.49 1.32
C ASP A 42 -9.46 6.63 0.95
N LEU A 43 -8.72 6.15 1.95
CA LEU A 43 -7.59 5.24 1.71
C LEU A 43 -8.04 3.85 1.26
N ASN A 44 -9.15 3.33 1.77
CA ASN A 44 -9.77 2.09 1.27
C ASN A 44 -10.13 2.23 -0.22
N ASP A 45 -10.78 3.33 -0.60
CA ASP A 45 -11.16 3.58 -1.99
C ASP A 45 -9.92 3.64 -2.90
N ARG A 46 -8.83 4.27 -2.44
CA ARG A 46 -7.54 4.29 -3.15
C ARG A 46 -6.91 2.92 -3.30
N VAL A 47 -6.96 2.10 -2.24
CA VAL A 47 -6.46 0.72 -2.26
C VAL A 47 -7.24 -0.11 -3.27
N ASP A 48 -8.56 0.04 -3.32
CA ASP A 48 -9.40 -0.68 -4.28
C ASP A 48 -9.17 -0.21 -5.72
N GLY A 49 -8.93 1.09 -5.92
CA GLY A 49 -8.47 1.62 -7.21
C GLY A 49 -7.17 0.97 -7.69
N ILE A 50 -6.15 0.89 -6.82
CA ILE A 50 -4.86 0.26 -7.17
C ILE A 50 -5.00 -1.24 -7.41
N LYS A 51 -5.86 -1.95 -6.67
CA LYS A 51 -6.16 -3.36 -6.99
C LYS A 51 -6.73 -3.49 -8.41
N GLY A 52 -7.59 -2.57 -8.83
CA GLY A 52 -8.12 -2.50 -10.19
C GLY A 52 -7.01 -2.32 -11.23
N GLU A 53 -6.13 -1.34 -11.02
CA GLU A 53 -4.97 -1.08 -11.90
C GLU A 53 -4.03 -2.29 -11.98
N VAL A 54 -3.71 -2.91 -10.84
CA VAL A 54 -2.88 -4.14 -10.79
C VAL A 54 -3.49 -5.24 -11.65
N LYS A 55 -4.80 -5.49 -11.54
CA LYS A 55 -5.48 -6.49 -12.37
C LYS A 55 -5.41 -6.14 -13.86
N GLN A 56 -5.61 -4.88 -14.22
CA GLN A 56 -5.51 -4.44 -15.62
C GLN A 56 -4.11 -4.66 -16.19
N ILE A 57 -3.06 -4.34 -15.42
CA ILE A 57 -1.67 -4.56 -15.83
C ILE A 57 -1.37 -6.06 -15.93
N GLU A 58 -1.84 -6.88 -14.98
CA GLU A 58 -1.68 -8.34 -15.04
C GLU A 58 -2.35 -8.95 -16.29
N HIS A 59 -3.55 -8.50 -16.65
CA HIS A 59 -4.19 -8.90 -17.91
C HIS A 59 -3.40 -8.44 -19.16
N ARG A 60 -2.87 -7.21 -19.15
CA ARG A 60 -2.01 -6.70 -20.23
C ARG A 60 -0.74 -7.54 -20.37
N ILE A 61 -0.09 -7.91 -19.27
CA ILE A 61 1.08 -8.78 -19.25
C ILE A 61 0.76 -10.15 -19.86
N LEU A 62 -0.37 -10.77 -19.48
CA LEU A 62 -0.78 -12.05 -20.07
C LEU A 62 -1.02 -11.95 -21.57
N ARG A 63 -1.63 -10.85 -22.05
CA ARG A 63 -1.85 -10.60 -23.47
C ARG A 63 -0.53 -10.46 -24.22
N LEU A 64 0.37 -9.59 -23.73
CA LEU A 64 1.68 -9.35 -24.32
C LEU A 64 2.56 -10.62 -24.32
N ALA A 65 2.49 -11.42 -23.26
CA ALA A 65 3.20 -12.71 -23.21
C ALA A 65 2.68 -13.68 -24.28
N LYS A 66 1.37 -13.76 -24.49
CA LYS A 66 0.78 -14.58 -25.56
C LYS A 66 1.15 -14.05 -26.95
N GLU A 67 1.13 -12.74 -27.14
CA GLU A 67 1.51 -12.07 -28.40
C GLU A 67 2.98 -12.35 -28.74
N ARG A 68 3.89 -12.19 -27.77
CA ARG A 68 5.30 -12.59 -27.92
C ARG A 68 5.46 -14.08 -28.25
N ASP A 69 4.60 -14.94 -27.73
CA ASP A 69 4.62 -16.37 -28.02
C ASP A 69 4.18 -16.68 -29.47
N GLN A 70 3.39 -15.81 -30.11
CA GLN A 70 2.85 -15.98 -31.46
C GLN A 70 3.68 -15.28 -32.55
N GLU A 71 4.32 -14.16 -32.20
CA GLU A 71 5.11 -13.35 -33.13
C GLU A 71 6.55 -13.85 -33.28
N SER A 72 7.23 -13.38 -34.32
CA SER A 72 8.64 -13.71 -34.62
C SER A 72 9.40 -12.50 -35.16
N GLY A 73 10.73 -12.54 -35.07
CA GLY A 73 11.61 -11.46 -35.51
C GLY A 73 11.33 -10.15 -34.77
N THR A 74 11.47 -9.02 -35.47
CA THR A 74 11.40 -7.67 -34.89
C THR A 74 10.10 -7.37 -34.13
N VAL A 75 8.98 -7.98 -34.52
CA VAL A 75 7.71 -7.80 -33.82
C VAL A 75 7.77 -8.44 -32.42
N ALA A 76 8.36 -9.63 -32.30
CA ALA A 76 8.55 -10.28 -31.00
C ALA A 76 9.47 -9.47 -30.08
N ASP A 77 10.47 -8.78 -30.64
CA ASP A 77 11.38 -7.91 -29.88
C ASP A 77 10.64 -6.70 -29.30
N MET A 78 9.83 -6.02 -30.13
CA MET A 78 9.03 -4.87 -29.68
C MET A 78 8.00 -5.27 -28.61
N VAL A 79 7.38 -6.44 -28.74
CA VAL A 79 6.41 -6.95 -27.75
C VAL A 79 7.13 -7.34 -26.45
N ALA A 80 8.35 -7.90 -26.53
CA ALA A 80 9.15 -8.21 -25.35
C ALA A 80 9.51 -6.95 -24.55
N GLU A 81 9.88 -5.85 -25.21
CA GLU A 81 10.14 -4.57 -24.55
C GLU A 81 8.89 -4.02 -23.83
N GLN A 82 7.72 -4.05 -24.50
CA GLN A 82 6.46 -3.64 -23.86
C GLN A 82 6.06 -4.53 -22.68
N LEU A 83 6.44 -5.81 -22.72
CA LEU A 83 6.20 -6.77 -21.65
C LEU A 83 7.08 -6.49 -20.43
N GLU A 84 8.35 -6.13 -20.63
CA GLU A 84 9.25 -5.67 -19.57
C GLU A 84 8.70 -4.42 -18.90
N ASP A 85 8.31 -3.41 -19.68
CA ASP A 85 7.75 -2.16 -19.17
C ASP A 85 6.49 -2.41 -18.32
N ALA A 86 5.60 -3.29 -18.78
CA ALA A 86 4.41 -3.66 -18.03
C ALA A 86 4.76 -4.39 -16.71
N CYS A 87 5.82 -5.22 -16.68
CA CYS A 87 6.28 -5.88 -15.47
C CYS A 87 6.89 -4.88 -14.46
N VAL A 88 7.66 -3.90 -14.93
CA VAL A 88 8.19 -2.81 -14.09
C VAL A 88 7.05 -1.98 -13.51
N GLU A 89 6.08 -1.60 -14.34
CA GLU A 89 4.87 -0.88 -13.93
C GLU A 89 4.11 -1.65 -12.83
N LEU A 90 3.90 -2.96 -13.02
CA LEU A 90 3.27 -3.83 -12.03
C LEU A 90 4.03 -3.86 -10.71
N GLY A 91 5.36 -3.94 -10.76
CA GLY A 91 6.23 -3.90 -9.59
C GLY A 91 6.04 -2.63 -8.77
N GLY A 92 6.03 -1.47 -9.43
CA GLY A 92 5.79 -0.17 -8.79
C GLY A 92 4.39 -0.05 -8.18
N LYS A 93 3.36 -0.54 -8.88
CA LYS A 93 1.98 -0.55 -8.36
C LYS A 93 1.83 -1.48 -7.15
N LYS A 94 2.50 -2.64 -7.13
CA LYS A 94 2.50 -3.56 -5.98
C LYS A 94 3.21 -2.96 -4.76
N ALA A 95 4.34 -2.29 -4.96
CA ALA A 95 5.03 -1.57 -3.88
C ALA A 95 4.14 -0.45 -3.30
N THR A 96 3.50 0.33 -4.17
CA THR A 96 2.53 1.37 -3.76
C THR A 96 1.37 0.77 -2.97
N ALA A 97 0.79 -0.32 -3.45
CA ALA A 97 -0.30 -1.02 -2.77
C ALA A 97 0.12 -1.45 -1.36
N GLN A 98 1.31 -2.05 -1.21
CA GLN A 98 1.82 -2.52 0.08
C GLN A 98 1.95 -1.40 1.11
N VAL A 99 2.42 -0.23 0.69
CA VAL A 99 2.53 0.95 1.57
C VAL A 99 1.15 1.45 1.99
N LEU A 100 0.21 1.57 1.04
CA LEU A 100 -1.15 2.01 1.35
C LEU A 100 -1.90 1.02 2.25
N PHE A 101 -1.71 -0.29 2.07
CA PHE A 101 -2.23 -1.32 2.97
C PHE A 101 -1.65 -1.18 4.39
N SER A 102 -0.35 -0.87 4.50
CA SER A 102 0.29 -0.66 5.80
C SER A 102 -0.29 0.56 6.52
N LYS A 103 -0.48 1.67 5.79
CA LYS A 103 -1.13 2.88 6.30
C LYS A 103 -2.59 2.63 6.69
N LEU A 104 -3.34 1.87 5.90
CA LEU A 104 -4.72 1.47 6.21
C LEU A 104 -4.81 0.66 7.50
N ARG A 105 -3.85 -0.25 7.72
CA ARG A 105 -3.75 -1.03 8.96
C ARG A 105 -3.46 -0.12 10.16
N ALA A 106 -2.55 0.85 10.01
CA ALA A 106 -2.24 1.82 11.05
C ALA A 106 -3.47 2.70 11.39
N LEU A 107 -4.16 3.25 10.38
CA LEU A 107 -5.40 4.01 10.55
C LEU A 107 -6.49 3.19 11.24
N THR A 108 -6.63 1.91 10.88
CA THR A 108 -7.60 1.01 11.52
C THR A 108 -7.30 0.83 13.01
N LYS A 109 -6.03 0.70 13.39
CA LYS A 109 -5.63 0.65 14.80
C LYS A 109 -5.95 1.96 15.51
N VAL A 110 -5.60 3.11 14.93
CA VAL A 110 -5.87 4.43 15.51
C VAL A 110 -7.37 4.64 15.74
N VAL A 111 -8.21 4.35 14.75
CA VAL A 111 -9.68 4.46 14.90
C VAL A 111 -10.18 3.56 16.03
N GLY A 112 -9.71 2.31 16.09
CA GLY A 112 -10.09 1.39 17.17
C GLY A 112 -9.65 1.87 18.56
N LYS A 113 -8.46 2.48 18.68
CA LYS A 113 -7.98 3.07 19.94
C LYS A 113 -8.76 4.31 20.34
N LEU A 114 -9.16 5.17 19.39
CA LEU A 114 -10.04 6.31 19.67
C LEU A 114 -11.45 5.87 20.07
N GLU A 115 -11.97 4.76 19.52
CA GLU A 115 -13.24 4.17 19.94
C GLU A 115 -13.16 3.63 21.38
N ALA A 116 -12.13 2.84 21.69
CA ALA A 116 -11.88 2.32 23.03
C ALA A 116 -11.69 3.46 24.05
N LEU A 117 -10.96 4.52 23.68
CA LEU A 117 -10.78 5.70 24.51
C LEU A 117 -12.12 6.40 24.77
N GLU A 118 -12.96 6.61 23.76
CA GLU A 118 -14.25 7.27 23.95
C GLU A 118 -15.19 6.46 24.88
N GLU A 119 -15.20 5.14 24.72
CA GLU A 119 -15.99 4.22 25.56
C GLU A 119 -15.49 4.22 27.01
N ALA A 120 -14.19 4.03 27.20
CA ALA A 120 -13.51 4.14 28.48
C ALA A 120 -13.84 5.46 29.22
N LEU A 121 -13.79 6.59 28.51
CA LEU A 121 -14.10 7.88 29.11
C LEU A 121 -15.58 8.06 29.48
N ARG A 122 -16.50 7.33 28.83
CA ARG A 122 -17.93 7.33 29.19
C ARG A 122 -18.21 6.47 30.41
N GLU A 123 -17.61 5.29 30.47
CA GLU A 123 -17.83 4.32 31.55
C GLU A 123 -17.09 4.69 32.83
N GLY A 124 -16.04 5.51 32.70
CA GLY A 124 -15.13 5.83 33.77
C GLY A 124 -14.07 4.73 33.88
N ILE A 125 -12.81 5.14 33.85
CA ILE A 125 -11.67 4.23 33.92
C ILE A 125 -10.80 4.52 35.14
N THR A 126 -10.08 3.50 35.58
CA THR A 126 -9.05 3.63 36.61
C THR A 126 -7.79 4.28 36.05
N GLU A 127 -6.91 4.72 36.93
CA GLU A 127 -5.59 5.27 36.57
C GLU A 127 -4.75 4.26 35.78
N GLU A 128 -4.70 3.00 36.22
CA GLU A 128 -3.99 1.92 35.52
C GLU A 128 -4.53 1.69 34.10
N GLN A 129 -5.86 1.74 33.93
CA GLN A 129 -6.50 1.62 32.61
C GLN A 129 -6.19 2.84 31.72
N ALA A 130 -6.12 4.04 32.31
CA ALA A 130 -5.78 5.26 31.59
C ALA A 130 -4.33 5.25 31.09
N ASP A 131 -3.39 4.77 31.92
CA ASP A 131 -1.98 4.62 31.54
C ASP A 131 -1.78 3.56 30.46
N GLN A 132 -2.47 2.42 30.55
CA GLN A 132 -2.44 1.40 29.52
C GLN A 132 -2.98 1.92 28.18
N LEU A 133 -4.14 2.58 28.18
CA LEU A 133 -4.72 3.19 26.98
C LEU A 133 -3.80 4.26 26.37
N LYS A 134 -3.06 4.98 27.20
CA LYS A 134 -2.11 6.00 26.75
C LYS A 134 -0.98 5.36 25.95
N MET A 135 -0.32 4.34 26.50
CA MET A 135 0.74 3.61 25.79
C MET A 135 0.23 3.04 24.47
N GLU A 136 -0.95 2.41 24.49
CA GLU A 136 -1.53 1.81 23.29
C GLU A 136 -1.90 2.84 22.20
N CYS A 137 -2.34 4.04 22.60
CA CYS A 137 -2.60 5.14 21.68
C CYS A 137 -1.28 5.69 21.10
N GLU A 138 -0.27 5.90 21.94
CA GLU A 138 1.06 6.38 21.52
C GLU A 138 1.71 5.42 20.50
N GLU A 139 1.62 4.11 20.74
CA GLU A 139 2.08 3.09 19.78
C GLU A 139 1.33 3.15 18.46
N ALA A 140 0.00 3.28 18.49
CA ALA A 140 -0.83 3.36 17.29
C ALA A 140 -0.52 4.62 16.46
N PHE A 141 -0.32 5.77 17.12
CA PHE A 141 0.05 7.02 16.46
C PHE A 141 1.46 6.96 15.88
N SER A 142 2.44 6.43 16.63
CA SER A 142 3.80 6.23 16.13
C SER A 142 3.84 5.32 14.90
N ALA A 143 3.01 4.27 14.89
CA ALA A 143 2.88 3.39 13.73
C ALA A 143 2.28 4.13 12.52
N LEU A 144 1.31 5.02 12.75
CA LEU A 144 0.72 5.83 11.68
C LEU A 144 1.73 6.82 11.09
N GLU A 145 2.48 7.54 11.93
CA GLU A 145 3.52 8.48 11.48
C GLU A 145 4.58 7.80 10.61
N ARG A 146 5.05 6.61 11.02
CA ARG A 146 5.99 5.82 10.20
C ARG A 146 5.41 5.47 8.83
N THR A 147 4.12 5.15 8.76
CA THR A 147 3.46 4.85 7.48
C THR A 147 3.20 6.10 6.63
N ASP A 148 3.07 7.28 7.24
CA ASP A 148 2.98 8.54 6.51
C ASP A 148 4.29 8.87 5.80
N THR A 149 5.43 8.75 6.50
CA THR A 149 6.76 8.90 5.88
C THR A 149 6.96 7.92 4.72
N ALA A 150 6.65 6.63 4.93
CA ALA A 150 6.76 5.62 3.88
C ALA A 150 5.86 5.90 2.66
N THR A 151 4.68 6.50 2.89
CA THR A 151 3.76 6.88 1.80
C THR A 151 4.31 8.06 1.00
N GLU A 152 4.92 9.03 1.66
CA GLU A 152 5.58 10.16 1.00
C GLU A 152 6.77 9.69 0.16
N GLU A 153 7.63 8.82 0.68
CA GLU A 153 8.77 8.27 -0.04
C GLU A 153 8.33 7.56 -1.33
N VAL A 154 7.32 6.67 -1.26
CA VAL A 154 6.84 5.96 -2.47
C VAL A 154 6.14 6.88 -3.46
N SER A 155 5.53 7.97 -3.01
CA SER A 155 4.96 8.97 -3.92
C SER A 155 6.02 9.74 -4.74
N GLN A 156 7.28 9.73 -4.30
CA GLN A 156 8.40 10.39 -4.96
C GLN A 156 9.24 9.45 -5.86
N VAL A 157 9.07 8.14 -5.73
CA VAL A 157 9.82 7.16 -6.54
C VAL A 157 9.27 7.13 -7.96
N THR A 158 10.07 7.65 -8.90
CA THR A 158 9.85 7.43 -10.33
C THR A 158 10.61 6.18 -10.75
N TYR A 159 9.90 5.09 -11.05
CA TYR A 159 10.51 3.89 -11.61
C TYR A 159 11.00 4.19 -13.03
N ARG A 160 12.31 4.43 -13.17
CA ARG A 160 12.96 4.60 -14.48
C ARG A 160 13.61 3.29 -14.92
N ARG A 161 13.47 3.02 -16.22
CA ARG A 161 14.17 1.97 -16.97
C ARG A 161 15.68 1.97 -16.63
N THR A 162 16.23 0.82 -16.26
CA THR A 162 17.66 0.59 -16.41
C THR A 162 17.94 0.50 -17.90
N GLU A 163 18.64 1.49 -18.46
CA GLU A 163 19.04 1.47 -19.87
C GLU A 163 19.83 0.19 -20.13
N GLY A 164 19.30 -0.67 -21.01
CA GLY A 164 20.00 -1.86 -21.47
C GLY A 164 21.17 -1.47 -22.37
N GLU A 165 22.28 -2.21 -22.28
CA GLU A 165 23.45 -2.07 -23.14
C GLU A 165 23.04 -2.08 -24.63
N ALA A 166 23.62 -1.15 -25.41
CA ALA A 166 23.34 -1.01 -26.83
C ALA A 166 23.62 -2.33 -27.57
N VAL A 167 22.60 -2.86 -28.26
CA VAL A 167 22.71 -4.09 -29.03
C VAL A 167 23.53 -3.83 -30.30
N ASP A 168 24.60 -4.61 -30.47
CA ASP A 168 25.42 -4.63 -31.67
C ASP A 168 24.62 -5.24 -32.85
N VAL A 169 24.22 -4.38 -33.78
CA VAL A 169 23.28 -4.67 -34.89
C VAL A 169 23.83 -5.75 -35.84
N GLU A 170 25.15 -5.86 -35.98
CA GLU A 170 25.79 -6.88 -36.85
C GLU A 170 25.75 -8.29 -36.26
N LYS A 171 25.67 -8.42 -34.93
CA LYS A 171 25.52 -9.72 -34.25
C LYS A 171 24.07 -10.21 -34.28
N PHE A 172 23.11 -9.29 -34.22
CA PHE A 172 21.67 -9.57 -34.09
C PHE A 172 21.04 -10.16 -35.37
N THR A 173 21.54 -9.81 -36.54
CA THR A 173 21.02 -10.32 -37.83
C THR A 173 21.41 -11.78 -38.12
N ARG A 174 22.27 -12.40 -37.31
CA ARG A 174 22.64 -13.82 -37.43
C ARG A 174 21.68 -14.75 -36.67
N ASP A 175 20.91 -14.22 -35.71
CA ASP A 175 20.00 -14.96 -34.82
C ASP A 175 18.51 -14.78 -35.18
N ILE A 176 18.20 -14.75 -36.49
CA ILE A 176 16.80 -14.68 -36.98
C ILE A 176 16.11 -16.01 -36.69
N GLY A 177 15.65 -16.19 -35.45
CA GLY A 177 14.93 -17.38 -35.01
C GLY A 177 14.80 -17.51 -33.50
N GLU A 178 15.70 -16.90 -32.73
CA GLU A 178 15.63 -16.96 -31.27
C GLU A 178 14.89 -15.75 -30.70
N LYS A 179 13.82 -16.02 -29.95
CA LYS A 179 13.07 -14.98 -29.23
C LYS A 179 13.97 -14.37 -28.15
N PRO A 180 14.12 -13.04 -28.07
CA PRO A 180 15.02 -12.42 -27.11
C PRO A 180 14.60 -12.79 -25.68
N PRO A 181 15.55 -13.14 -24.81
CA PRO A 181 15.23 -13.54 -23.45
C PRO A 181 14.67 -12.33 -22.66
N LEU A 182 13.52 -12.52 -22.02
CA LEU A 182 13.03 -11.60 -20.99
C LEU A 182 14.02 -11.53 -19.81
N SER A 183 13.99 -10.48 -19.02
CA SER A 183 14.69 -10.40 -17.73
C SER A 183 14.27 -11.56 -16.82
N ALA A 184 15.13 -11.92 -15.87
CA ALA A 184 14.80 -12.98 -14.91
C ALA A 184 13.60 -12.57 -14.04
N GLU A 185 13.52 -11.28 -13.68
CA GLU A 185 12.37 -10.73 -12.94
C GLU A 185 11.07 -10.81 -13.76
N ALA A 186 11.07 -10.37 -15.03
CA ALA A 186 9.88 -10.40 -15.86
C ALA A 186 9.39 -11.84 -16.12
N ARG A 187 10.30 -12.79 -16.38
CA ARG A 187 9.95 -14.22 -16.50
C ARG A 187 9.24 -14.71 -15.26
N LYS A 188 9.83 -14.46 -14.08
CA LYS A 188 9.24 -14.85 -12.79
C LYS A 188 7.86 -14.21 -12.57
N MET A 189 7.69 -12.95 -12.95
CA MET A 189 6.38 -12.28 -12.83
C MET A 189 5.35 -12.87 -13.78
N VAL A 190 5.69 -13.09 -15.05
CA VAL A 190 4.81 -13.71 -16.05
C VAL A 190 4.38 -15.10 -15.58
N ASP A 191 5.31 -15.92 -15.12
CA ASP A 191 5.01 -17.27 -14.62
C ASP A 191 4.13 -17.24 -13.39
N ALA A 192 4.38 -16.32 -12.45
CA ALA A 192 3.54 -16.15 -11.26
C ALA A 192 2.12 -15.69 -11.60
N ILE A 193 1.95 -14.83 -12.62
CA ILE A 193 0.61 -14.39 -13.07
C ILE A 193 -0.09 -15.53 -13.80
N ARG A 194 0.62 -16.28 -14.67
CA ARG A 194 0.07 -17.46 -15.36
C ARG A 194 -0.40 -18.52 -14.36
N ALA A 195 0.41 -18.82 -13.33
CA ALA A 195 0.04 -19.75 -12.27
C ALA A 195 -1.26 -19.34 -11.57
N ARG A 196 -1.37 -18.07 -11.14
CA ARG A 196 -2.60 -17.54 -10.52
C ARG A 196 -3.82 -17.59 -11.45
N ALA A 197 -3.63 -17.32 -12.74
CA ALA A 197 -4.71 -17.37 -13.72
C ALA A 197 -5.16 -18.81 -14.06
N SER A 198 -4.30 -19.80 -13.81
CA SER A 198 -4.59 -21.23 -14.00
C SER A 198 -5.17 -21.93 -12.77
N GLU A 199 -5.16 -21.27 -11.60
CA GLU A 199 -5.88 -21.75 -10.43
C GLU A 199 -7.39 -21.55 -10.68
N PRO A 200 -8.22 -22.61 -10.64
CA PRO A 200 -9.66 -22.43 -10.69
C PRO A 200 -10.07 -21.63 -9.46
N GLU A 201 -10.77 -20.51 -9.65
CA GLU A 201 -11.44 -19.82 -8.55
C GLU A 201 -12.31 -20.86 -7.83
N GLY A 202 -11.92 -21.18 -6.60
CA GLY A 202 -12.52 -22.25 -5.82
C GLY A 202 -14.03 -22.06 -5.66
N LEU A 203 -14.77 -23.12 -5.97
CA LEU A 203 -16.14 -23.39 -5.53
C LEU A 203 -16.30 -23.23 -4.01
#